data_AF-A0A658NLB5-F1
#
_entry.id   AF-A0A658NLB5-F1
#
_cell.length_a   1.000
_cell.length_b   1.000
_cell.length_c   1.000
_cell.angle_alpha   90.00
_cell.angle_beta   90.00
_cell.angle_gamma   90.00
#
_symmetry.space_group_name_H-M   'P 1'
#
loop_
_entity.id
_entity.type
_entity.pdbx_description
1 polymer ?
#
loop_
_entity_poly.entity_id
_entity_poly.type
_entity_poly.pdbx_seq_one_letter_code
_entity_poly.pdbx_strand_id
1 'polypeptide(L)' 'LLLAVPVAGLLVRIFIFFHDCGHNSFFPSTKLNRRVGFWLGVLVFTPGEQWWRSHAIHHATSGNLDKRGVGDVTTLT' A
#
# COMPACT_ATOMS: atom_id res chain seq x y z
N LEU A 1 -10.03 -0.06 -25.66
CA LEU A 1 -9.68 0.93 -24.61
C LEU A 1 -10.86 1.40 -23.75
N LEU A 2 -12.12 1.31 -24.20
CA LEU A 2 -13.28 1.78 -23.42
C LEU A 2 -13.36 1.22 -21.98
N LEU A 3 -13.00 -0.05 -21.77
CA LEU A 3 -12.98 -0.67 -20.44
C LEU A 3 -11.75 -0.33 -19.60
N ALA A 4 -10.71 0.27 -20.18
CA ALA A 4 -9.46 0.52 -19.47
C ALA A 4 -9.65 1.50 -18.30
N VAL A 5 -10.44 2.56 -18.50
CA VAL A 5 -10.73 3.56 -17.46
C VAL A 5 -11.48 2.96 -16.26
N PRO A 6 -12.64 2.27 -16.43
CA PRO A 6 -13.34 1.69 -15.28
C PRO A 6 -12.52 0.57 -14.61
N VAL A 7 -11.79 -0.24 -15.38
CA VAL A 7 -10.92 -1.29 -14.82
C VAL A 7 -9.76 -0.68 -14.03
N ALA A 8 -9.15 0.41 -14.51
CA ALA A 8 -8.12 1.13 -13.76
C ALA A 8 -8.66 1.68 -12.45
N GLY A 9 -9.86 2.28 -12.46
CA GLY A 9 -10.52 2.75 -11.25
C GLY A 9 -10.78 1.63 -10.25
N LEU A 10 -11.26 0.48 -10.73
CA LEU A 10 -11.45 -0.71 -9.90
C LEU A 10 -10.12 -1.23 -9.31
N LEU A 11 -9.07 -1.29 -10.12
CA LEU A 11 -7.75 -1.75 -9.69
C LEU A 11 -7.17 -0.85 -8.57
N VAL A 12 -7.28 0.48 -8.74
CA VAL A 12 -6.90 1.45 -7.70
C VAL A 12 -7.73 1.23 -6.44
N ARG A 13 -9.03 0.94 -6.55
CA ARG A 13 -9.88 0.68 -5.39
C ARG A 13 -9.45 -0.58 -4.62
N ILE A 14 -9.11 -1.65 -5.33
CA ILE A 14 -8.57 -2.87 -4.73
C ILE A 14 -7.24 -2.57 -4.03
N PHE A 15 -6.39 -1.74 -4.64
CA PHE A 15 -5.12 -1.33 -4.04
C PHE A 15 -5.32 -0.53 -2.73
N ILE A 16 -6.32 0.34 -2.66
CA ILE A 16 -6.66 1.07 -1.43
C ILE A 16 -7.03 0.09 -0.31
N PHE A 17 -7.85 -0.92 -0.59
CA PHE A 17 -8.20 -1.94 0.40
C PHE A 17 -6.99 -2.77 0.85
N PHE A 18 -6.09 -3.11 -0.09
CA PHE A 18 -4.81 -3.74 0.20
C PHE A 18 -3.91 -2.88 1.11
N HIS A 19 -3.83 -1.57 0.84
CA HIS A 19 -3.10 -0.59 1.64
C HIS A 19 -3.66 -0.52 3.07
N ASP A 20 -4.97 -0.40 3.22
CA ASP A 20 -5.62 -0.29 4.54
C ASP A 20 -5.48 -1.58 5.36
N CYS A 21 -5.46 -2.75 4.70
CA CYS A 21 -5.09 -4.00 5.36
C CYS A 21 -3.65 -3.97 5.89
N GLY A 22 -2.71 -3.35 5.15
CA GLY A 22 -1.33 -3.15 5.60
C GLY A 22 -1.21 -2.30 6.87
N HIS A 23 -2.11 -1.33 7.04
CA HIS A 23 -2.25 -0.52 8.26
C HIS A 23 -2.99 -1.22 9.39
N ASN A 24 -3.53 -2.43 9.14
CA ASN A 24 -4.46 -3.11 10.03
C ASN A 24 -5.72 -2.30 10.37
N SER A 25 -6.15 -1.40 9.48
CA SER A 25 -7.29 -0.49 9.71
C SER A 25 -8.57 -0.89 8.97
N PHE A 26 -8.47 -1.77 7.97
CA PHE A 26 -9.63 -2.14 7.14
C PHE A 26 -10.59 -3.08 7.88
N PHE A 27 -10.06 -4.05 8.63
CA PHE A 27 -10.83 -4.91 9.54
C PHE A 27 -10.43 -4.68 11.00
N PRO A 28 -11.31 -4.98 11.97
CA PRO A 28 -10.95 -4.98 13.39
C PRO A 28 -9.88 -6.04 13.75
N SER A 29 -9.76 -7.12 12.97
CA SER A 29 -8.83 -8.21 13.24
C SER A 29 -7.56 -8.10 12.39
N THR A 30 -6.41 -8.00 13.04
CA THR A 30 -5.08 -8.01 12.39
C THR A 30 -4.84 -9.26 11.55
N LYS A 31 -5.30 -10.43 12.02
CA LYS A 31 -5.22 -11.69 11.25
C LYS A 31 -6.05 -11.63 9.97
N LEU A 32 -7.22 -11.01 10.03
CA LEU A 32 -8.08 -10.86 8.86
C LEU A 32 -7.50 -9.87 7.85
N ASN A 33 -7.00 -8.72 8.33
CA ASN A 33 -6.26 -7.76 7.51
C ASN A 33 -5.11 -8.43 6.76
N ARG A 34 -4.27 -9.22 7.45
CA ARG A 34 -3.16 -9.93 6.81
C ARG A 34 -3.61 -10.91 5.72
N ARG A 35 -4.64 -11.73 6.00
CA ARG A 35 -5.13 -12.74 5.04
C ARG A 35 -5.78 -12.11 3.82
N VAL A 36 -6.70 -11.17 4.03
CA VAL A 36 -7.40 -10.49 2.94
C VAL A 36 -6.41 -9.63 2.15
N GLY A 37 -5.59 -8.84 2.85
CA GLY A 37 -4.53 -8.05 2.25
C GLY A 37 -3.60 -8.88 1.35
N PHE A 38 -3.20 -10.08 1.76
CA PHE A 38 -2.34 -10.93 0.92
C PHE A 38 -2.99 -11.24 -0.42
N TRP A 39 -4.26 -11.65 -0.43
CA TRP A 39 -4.98 -11.95 -1.66
C TRP A 39 -5.25 -10.71 -2.51
N LEU A 40 -5.56 -9.57 -1.89
CA LEU A 40 -5.70 -8.31 -2.63
C LEU A 40 -4.35 -7.90 -3.26
N GLY A 41 -3.24 -8.11 -2.57
CA GLY A 41 -1.88 -7.90 -3.09
C GLY A 41 -1.59 -8.71 -4.34
N VAL A 42 -2.01 -9.98 -4.38
CA VAL A 42 -1.92 -10.83 -5.58
C VAL A 42 -2.73 -10.23 -6.74
N LEU A 43 -3.95 -9.76 -6.50
CA LEU A 43 -4.81 -9.16 -7.53
C LEU A 43 -4.25 -7.86 -8.12
N VAL A 44 -3.54 -7.08 -7.31
CA VAL A 44 -2.90 -5.82 -7.73
C VAL A 44 -1.42 -6.00 -8.07
N PHE A 45 -0.97 -7.26 -8.22
CA PHE A 45 0.40 -7.62 -8.60
C PHE A 45 1.48 -6.97 -7.72
N THR A 46 1.20 -6.82 -6.42
CA THR A 46 2.08 -6.16 -5.46
C THR A 46 2.48 -7.14 -4.34
N PRO A 47 3.79 -7.39 -4.12
CA PRO A 47 4.26 -8.27 -3.06
C PRO A 47 3.92 -7.70 -1.67
N GLY A 48 2.87 -8.23 -1.04
CA GLY A 48 2.26 -7.67 0.17
C GLY A 48 3.23 -7.42 1.33
N GLU A 49 3.92 -8.46 1.78
CA GLU A 49 4.82 -8.38 2.96
C GLU A 49 5.96 -7.38 2.76
N GLN A 50 6.58 -7.36 1.57
CA GLN A 50 7.63 -6.40 1.26
C GLN A 50 7.07 -4.99 1.20
N TRP A 51 5.96 -4.80 0.49
CA TRP A 51 5.37 -3.49 0.27
C TRP A 51 4.88 -2.87 1.57
N TRP A 52 4.17 -3.63 2.43
CA TRP A 52 3.70 -3.14 3.72
C TRP A 52 4.86 -2.76 4.64
N ARG A 53 5.97 -3.52 4.62
CA ARG A 53 7.18 -3.14 5.37
C ARG A 53 7.76 -1.82 4.89
N SER A 54 7.94 -1.66 3.57
CA SER A 54 8.45 -0.39 3.01
C SER A 54 7.50 0.78 3.29
N HIS A 55 6.20 0.53 3.22
CA HIS A 55 5.14 1.52 3.44
C HIS A 55 5.10 1.99 4.89
N ALA A 56 5.26 1.08 5.85
CA ALA A 56 5.38 1.42 7.26
C ALA A 56 6.64 2.27 7.54
N ILE A 57 7.77 1.96 6.90
CA ILE A 57 8.99 2.79 7.00
C ILE A 57 8.72 4.18 6.43
N HIS A 58 8.14 4.25 5.22
CA HIS A 58 7.77 5.52 4.58
C HIS A 58 6.90 6.38 5.50
N HIS A 59 5.83 5.83 6.09
CA HIS A 59 4.99 6.60 7.01
C HIS A 59 5.73 7.07 8.27
N ALA A 60 6.70 6.30 8.76
CA ALA A 60 7.49 6.66 9.93
C ALA A 60 8.56 7.74 9.65
N THR A 61 9.01 7.88 8.40
CA THR A 61 10.10 8.80 8.02
C THR A 61 9.68 9.93 7.07
N SER A 62 8.47 9.88 6.50
CA SER A 62 8.01 10.86 5.52
C SER A 62 8.09 12.29 6.07
N GLY A 63 8.73 13.18 5.31
CA GLY A 63 8.97 14.57 5.69
C GLY A 63 10.15 14.79 6.65
N ASN A 64 10.84 13.73 7.09
CA ASN A 64 12.05 13.85 7.90
C ASN A 64 13.31 13.89 6.99
N LEU A 65 13.88 15.09 6.84
CA LEU A 65 15.04 15.32 5.97
C LEU A 65 16.32 14.60 6.43
N ASP A 66 16.42 14.22 7.71
CA ASP A 66 17.54 13.47 8.28
C ASP A 66 17.40 11.95 8.08
N LYS A 67 16.20 11.46 7.76
CA LYS A 67 15.89 10.03 7.66
C LYS A 67 15.29 9.66 6.30
N ARG A 68 15.91 10.13 5.23
CA ARG A 68 15.49 9.85 3.85
C ARG A 68 15.74 8.41 3.46
N GLY A 69 14.93 7.88 2.55
CA GLY A 69 15.22 6.64 1.84
C GLY A 69 13.98 5.96 1.28
N VAL A 70 13.48 4.95 1.99
CA VAL A 70 12.46 4.02 1.49
C VAL A 70 11.12 4.74 1.28
N GLY A 71 10.70 4.85 0.02
CA GLY A 71 9.41 5.42 -0.36
C GLY A 71 9.35 6.95 -0.35
N ASP A 72 10.47 7.64 -0.16
CA ASP A 72 10.51 9.10 -0.10
C ASP A 72 10.53 9.77 -1.47
N VAL A 73 10.06 11.02 -1.50
CA VAL A 73 10.21 11.92 -2.64
C VAL A 73 11.51 12.71 -2.47
N THR A 74 12.31 12.79 -3.52
CA THR A 74 13.53 13.60 -3.52
C THR A 74 13.18 15.08 -3.35
N THR A 75 13.57 15.67 -2.21
CA THR A 75 13.44 17.10 -1.93
C THR A 75 14.80 17.79 -1.99
N LEU A 76 14.86 18.97 -2.61
CA LEU A 76 16.05 19.84 -2.63
C LEU A 76 16.06 20.70 -1.38
N THR A 77 17.12 20.61 -0.57
CA THR A 77 17.29 21.33 0.70
C THR A 77 18.75 21.67 0.92
#